data_AF-A6GSK8-F1
#
_entry.id   AF-A6GSK8-F1
#
_cell.length_a   1.000
_cell.length_b   1.000
_cell.length_c   1.000
_cell.angle_alpha   90.00
_cell.angle_beta   90.00
_cell.angle_gamma   90.00
#
_symmetry.space_group_name_H-M   'P 1'
#
loop_
_entity.id
_entity.type
_entity.pdbx_description
1 polymer ?
#
loop_
_entity_poly.entity_id
_entity_poly.type
_entity_poly.pdbx_seq_one_letter_code
_entity_poly.pdbx_strand_id
1 'polypeptide(L)'
;FDQAAKEEADHLAWTQERLDQLGARPSLLNPFWYGGAFALGFVAGTLGDKVSLGFMAETEKQVEKHLNDHLGKLPAGDQQSRAILEQMRQDEIEHGQTAIDQGANNLPMPVKLAMTAMSKVMTTLAQKI
;
A
#
# COMPACT_ATOMS: atom_id res chain seq x y z
N PHE A 1 -13.11 -7.34 6.86
CA PHE A 1 -11.70 -6.91 6.89
C PHE A 1 -10.73 -8.00 7.32
N ASP A 2 -11.18 -9.06 8.00
CA ASP A 2 -10.31 -10.19 8.36
C ASP A 2 -9.62 -10.87 7.18
N GLN A 3 -10.23 -10.84 5.99
CA GLN A 3 -9.62 -11.34 4.76
C GLN A 3 -8.50 -10.41 4.27
N ALA A 4 -8.81 -9.13 4.02
CA ALA A 4 -7.82 -8.11 3.67
C ALA A 4 -6.62 -8.10 4.64
N ALA A 5 -6.86 -8.17 5.95
CA ALA A 5 -5.79 -8.21 6.93
C ALA A 5 -4.86 -9.44 6.81
N LYS A 6 -5.37 -10.58 6.34
CA LYS A 6 -4.54 -11.76 6.02
C LYS A 6 -3.79 -11.55 4.72
N GLU A 7 -4.45 -11.01 3.70
CA GLU A 7 -3.82 -10.68 2.41
C GLU A 7 -2.65 -9.71 2.60
N GLU A 8 -2.81 -8.65 3.41
CA GLU A 8 -1.70 -7.74 3.77
C GLU A 8 -0.52 -8.45 4.47
N ALA A 9 -0.82 -9.41 5.34
CA ALA A 9 0.21 -10.20 6.02
C ALA A 9 0.94 -11.12 5.03
N ASP A 10 0.20 -11.70 4.08
CA ASP A 10 0.75 -12.52 3.00
C ASP A 10 1.61 -11.66 2.06
N HIS A 11 1.19 -10.43 1.73
CA HIS A 11 1.99 -9.48 0.94
C HIS A 11 3.34 -9.18 1.60
N LEU A 12 3.35 -8.92 2.90
CA LEU A 12 4.58 -8.73 3.67
C LEU A 12 5.47 -9.98 3.64
N ALA A 13 4.87 -11.17 3.78
CA ALA A 13 5.62 -12.43 3.71
C ALA A 13 6.23 -12.67 2.33
N TRP A 14 5.44 -12.50 1.26
CA TRP A 14 5.88 -12.69 -0.13
C TRP A 14 6.98 -11.69 -0.51
N THR A 15 6.83 -10.42 -0.11
CA THR A 15 7.82 -9.39 -0.41
C THR A 15 9.12 -9.62 0.36
N GLN A 16 9.05 -10.02 1.64
CA GLN A 16 10.23 -10.38 2.43
C GLN A 16 10.96 -11.58 1.81
N GLU A 17 10.24 -12.67 1.51
CA GLU A 17 10.83 -13.85 0.89
C GLU A 17 11.48 -13.49 -0.46
N ARG A 18 10.82 -12.64 -1.26
CA ARG A 18 11.36 -12.22 -2.56
C ARG A 18 12.63 -11.38 -2.41
N LEU A 19 12.69 -10.49 -1.41
CA LEU A 19 13.90 -9.73 -1.10
C LEU A 19 15.04 -10.66 -0.71
N ASP A 20 14.78 -11.67 0.12
CA ASP A 20 15.79 -12.66 0.54
C ASP A 20 16.32 -13.47 -0.65
N GLN A 21 15.44 -13.91 -1.55
CA GLN A 21 15.82 -14.61 -2.79
C GLN A 21 16.69 -13.75 -3.72
N LEU A 22 16.49 -12.44 -3.71
CA LEU A 22 17.28 -11.47 -4.48
C LEU A 22 18.57 -11.05 -3.76
N GLY A 23 18.82 -11.50 -2.53
CA GLY A 23 19.93 -11.05 -1.70
C GLY A 23 19.82 -9.57 -1.30
N ALA A 24 18.60 -9.03 -1.29
CA ALA A 24 18.28 -7.66 -0.94
C ALA A 24 17.80 -7.57 0.53
N ARG A 25 17.44 -6.37 0.97
CA ARG A 25 16.88 -6.13 2.31
C ARG A 25 15.77 -5.07 2.25
N PRO A 26 14.86 -5.06 3.22
CA PRO A 26 13.95 -3.94 3.41
C PRO A 26 14.68 -2.62 3.67
N SER A 27 13.98 -1.51 3.42
CA SER A 27 14.48 -0.16 3.68
C SER A 27 14.79 0.05 5.16
N LEU A 28 15.88 0.77 5.49
CA LEU A 28 16.17 1.15 6.88
C LEU A 28 15.11 2.09 7.46
N LEU A 29 14.36 2.78 6.60
CA LEU A 29 13.28 3.68 7.00
C LEU A 29 11.97 2.93 7.30
N ASN A 30 11.92 1.61 7.15
CA ASN A 30 10.70 0.83 7.38
C ASN A 30 10.05 1.09 8.77
N PRO A 31 10.80 1.15 9.90
CA PRO A 31 10.20 1.46 11.20
C PRO A 31 9.56 2.85 11.26
N PHE A 32 10.14 3.83 10.56
CA PHE A 32 9.60 5.19 10.49
C PHE A 32 8.30 5.23 9.69
N TRP A 33 8.28 4.58 8.52
CA TRP A 33 7.08 4.48 7.70
C TRP A 33 5.94 3.75 8.40
N TYR A 34 6.25 2.61 9.04
CA TYR A 34 5.28 1.85 9.81
C TYR A 34 4.67 2.69 10.95
N GLY A 35 5.52 3.37 11.74
CA GLY A 35 5.03 4.25 12.81
C GLY A 35 4.14 5.39 12.31
N GLY A 36 4.51 6.00 11.17
CA GLY A 36 3.70 7.04 10.53
C GLY A 36 2.35 6.52 10.03
N ALA A 37 2.35 5.38 9.34
CA ALA A 37 1.13 4.75 8.84
C ALA A 37 0.18 4.36 9.99
N PHE A 38 0.70 3.76 11.05
CA PHE A 38 -0.07 3.41 12.24
C PHE A 38 -0.72 4.65 12.89
N ALA A 39 0.06 5.72 13.08
CA ALA A 39 -0.46 6.95 13.68
C ALA A 39 -1.57 7.58 12.82
N LEU A 40 -1.41 7.61 11.50
CA LEU A 40 -2.43 8.12 10.58
C LEU A 40 -3.69 7.25 10.59
N GLY A 41 -3.54 5.91 10.55
CA GLY A 41 -4.65 4.97 10.66
C GLY A 41 -5.42 5.12 11.97
N PHE A 42 -4.70 5.27 13.09
CA PHE A 42 -5.31 5.55 14.39
C PHE A 42 -6.14 6.84 14.38
N VAL A 43 -5.57 7.94 13.87
CA VAL A 43 -6.29 9.21 13.76
C VAL A 43 -7.52 9.07 12.86
N ALA A 44 -7.40 8.45 11.68
CA ALA A 44 -8.52 8.23 10.77
C ALA A 44 -9.65 7.41 11.43
N GLY A 45 -9.30 6.36 12.19
CA GLY A 45 -10.25 5.58 12.98
C GLY A 45 -10.97 6.40 14.04
N THR A 46 -10.28 7.32 14.72
CA THR A 46 -10.91 8.21 15.72
C THR A 46 -11.85 9.25 15.11
N LEU A 47 -11.72 9.56 13.82
CA LEU A 47 -12.61 10.48 13.09
C LEU A 47 -13.90 9.82 12.58
N GLY A 48 -14.04 8.51 12.79
CA GLY A 48 -15.26 7.72 12.54
C GLY A 48 -15.17 6.81 11.30
N ASP A 49 -16.00 5.78 11.31
CA ASP A 49 -15.94 4.64 10.38
C ASP A 49 -15.90 5.05 8.90
N LYS A 50 -16.78 5.96 8.47
CA LYS A 50 -16.82 6.40 7.06
C LYS A 50 -15.57 7.14 6.63
N VAL A 51 -14.96 7.92 7.53
CA VAL A 51 -13.71 8.65 7.25
C VAL A 51 -12.55 7.67 7.20
N SER A 52 -12.50 6.71 8.12
CA SER A 52 -11.51 5.62 8.13
C SER A 52 -11.58 4.79 6.84
N LEU A 53 -12.78 4.40 6.41
CA LEU A 53 -13.00 3.69 5.15
C LEU A 53 -12.59 4.55 3.94
N GLY A 54 -12.85 5.86 3.97
CA GLY A 54 -12.39 6.81 2.95
C GLY A 54 -10.87 6.92 2.86
N PHE A 55 -10.20 6.91 4.00
CA PHE A 55 -8.74 6.91 4.09
C PHE A 55 -8.12 5.61 3.58
N MET A 56 -8.69 4.47 3.96
CA MET A 56 -8.29 3.16 3.46
C MET A 56 -8.47 3.08 1.94
N ALA A 57 -9.66 3.39 1.41
CA ALA A 57 -9.92 3.39 -0.03
C ALA A 57 -8.93 4.25 -0.84
N GLU A 58 -8.56 5.42 -0.31
CA GLU A 58 -7.57 6.29 -0.96
C GLU A 58 -6.13 5.76 -0.79
N THR A 59 -5.83 5.04 0.29
CA THR A 59 -4.56 4.35 0.50
C THR A 59 -4.40 3.22 -0.52
N GLU A 60 -5.38 2.33 -0.65
CA GLU A 60 -5.29 1.19 -1.60
C GLU A 60 -5.14 1.68 -3.03
N LYS A 61 -5.86 2.75 -3.40
CA LYS A 61 -5.70 3.39 -4.70
C LYS A 61 -4.28 3.88 -4.97
N GLN A 62 -3.59 4.38 -3.94
CA GLN A 62 -2.20 4.83 -4.06
C GLN A 62 -1.22 3.66 -4.08
N VAL A 63 -1.50 2.58 -3.34
CA VAL A 63 -0.74 1.33 -3.41
C VAL A 63 -0.87 0.70 -4.79
N GLU A 64 -2.09 0.59 -5.33
CA GLU A 64 -2.36 0.11 -6.70
C GLU A 64 -1.53 0.89 -7.73
N LYS A 65 -1.54 2.22 -7.65
CA LYS A 65 -0.73 3.07 -8.54
C LYS A 65 0.77 2.78 -8.38
N HIS A 66 1.24 2.58 -7.16
CA HIS A 66 2.63 2.26 -6.90
C HIS A 66 3.03 0.88 -7.46
N LEU A 67 2.16 -0.12 -7.32
CA LEU A 67 2.35 -1.45 -7.88
C LEU A 67 2.40 -1.41 -9.41
N ASN A 68 1.51 -0.65 -10.06
CA ASN A 68 1.55 -0.40 -11.50
C ASN A 68 2.89 0.22 -11.94
N ASP A 69 3.38 1.23 -11.22
CA ASP A 69 4.68 1.85 -11.49
C ASP A 69 5.84 0.86 -11.32
N HIS A 70 5.76 -0.07 -10.35
CA HIS A 70 6.75 -1.12 -10.13
C HIS A 70 6.71 -2.21 -11.21
N LEU A 71 5.53 -2.68 -11.60
CA LEU A 71 5.34 -3.64 -12.68
C LEU A 71 5.97 -3.15 -13.99
N GLY A 72 5.85 -1.86 -14.30
CA GLY A 72 6.47 -1.23 -15.46
C GLY A 72 8.00 -1.09 -15.39
N LYS A 73 8.60 -1.17 -14.20
CA LYS A 73 10.05 -1.06 -13.98
C LYS A 73 10.74 -2.42 -13.83
N LEU A 74 9.99 -3.49 -13.56
CA LEU A 74 10.57 -4.81 -13.38
C LEU A 74 11.27 -5.32 -14.65
N PRO A 75 12.43 -5.97 -14.53
CA PRO A 75 13.07 -6.63 -15.66
C PRO A 75 12.14 -7.65 -16.32
N ALA A 76 12.17 -7.76 -17.66
CA ALA A 76 11.32 -8.69 -18.39
C ALA A 76 11.50 -10.16 -17.96
N GLY A 77 12.69 -10.54 -17.49
CA GLY A 77 12.99 -11.88 -16.98
C GLY A 77 12.47 -12.18 -15.58
N ASP A 78 12.07 -11.17 -14.79
CA ASP A 78 11.65 -11.37 -13.40
C ASP A 78 10.15 -11.68 -13.32
N GLN A 79 9.78 -12.88 -13.78
CA GLN A 79 8.38 -13.34 -13.80
C GLN A 79 7.82 -13.59 -12.40
N GLN A 80 8.68 -13.96 -11.45
CA GLN A 80 8.27 -14.24 -10.07
C GLN A 80 7.86 -12.95 -9.34
N SER A 81 8.69 -11.91 -9.37
CA SER A 81 8.30 -10.62 -8.78
C SER A 81 7.06 -10.06 -9.47
N ARG A 82 6.95 -10.21 -10.79
CA ARG A 82 5.78 -9.75 -11.55
C ARG A 82 4.50 -10.43 -11.10
N ALA A 83 4.51 -11.75 -10.92
CA ALA A 83 3.35 -12.50 -10.45
C ALA A 83 2.92 -12.05 -9.04
N ILE A 84 3.88 -11.83 -8.13
CA ILE A 84 3.60 -11.32 -6.78
C ILE A 84 2.93 -9.94 -6.86
N LEU A 85 3.53 -8.99 -7.59
CA LEU A 85 2.99 -7.63 -7.68
C LEU A 85 1.63 -7.57 -8.39
N GLU A 86 1.37 -8.45 -9.36
CA GLU A 86 0.08 -8.50 -10.05
C GLU A 86 -1.02 -9.04 -9.11
N GLN A 87 -0.72 -10.05 -8.30
CA GLN A 87 -1.65 -10.53 -7.28
C GLN A 87 -1.95 -9.44 -6.25
N MET A 88 -0.91 -8.82 -5.68
CA MET A 88 -1.09 -7.70 -4.75
C MET A 88 -1.96 -6.61 -5.36
N ARG A 89 -1.72 -6.22 -6.62
CA ARG A 89 -2.49 -5.18 -7.31
C ARG A 89 -3.97 -5.53 -7.39
N GLN A 90 -4.29 -6.80 -7.64
CA GLN A 90 -5.68 -7.25 -7.70
C GLN A 90 -6.34 -7.18 -6.33
N ASP A 91 -5.63 -7.63 -5.28
CA ASP A 91 -6.12 -7.57 -3.90
C ASP A 91 -6.38 -6.11 -3.47
N GLU A 92 -5.48 -5.16 -3.77
CA GLU A 92 -5.66 -3.74 -3.43
C GLU A 92 -6.87 -3.11 -4.10
N ILE A 93 -7.16 -3.49 -5.35
CA ILE A 93 -8.36 -3.01 -6.05
C ILE A 93 -9.61 -3.50 -5.33
N GLU A 94 -9.62 -4.76 -4.89
CA GLU A 94 -10.73 -5.36 -4.17
C GLU A 94 -10.89 -4.77 -2.76
N HIS A 95 -9.79 -4.48 -2.06
CA HIS A 95 -9.77 -3.77 -0.78
C HIS A 95 -10.41 -2.37 -0.92
N GLY A 96 -9.95 -1.60 -1.90
CA GLY A 96 -10.44 -0.26 -2.17
C GLY A 96 -11.93 -0.25 -2.55
N GLN A 97 -12.35 -1.19 -3.40
CA GLN A 97 -13.77 -1.32 -3.77
C GLN A 97 -14.63 -1.74 -2.56
N THR A 98 -14.16 -2.69 -1.76
CA THR A 98 -14.84 -3.12 -0.54
C THR A 98 -15.02 -1.96 0.44
N ALA A 99 -14.02 -1.09 0.58
CA ALA A 99 -14.12 0.11 1.41
C ALA A 99 -15.22 1.06 0.91
N ILE A 100 -15.27 1.28 -0.41
CA ILE A 100 -16.29 2.11 -1.08
C ILE A 100 -17.69 1.52 -0.86
N ASP A 101 -17.85 0.22 -1.08
CA ASP A 101 -19.14 -0.48 -0.94
C ASP A 101 -19.65 -0.47 0.51
N GLN A 102 -18.74 -0.42 1.49
CA GLN A 102 -19.07 -0.27 2.91
C GLN A 102 -19.36 1.19 3.33
N GLY A 103 -19.36 2.14 2.39
CA GLY A 103 -19.76 3.52 2.64
C GLY A 103 -18.61 4.47 2.96
N ALA A 104 -17.42 4.22 2.39
CA ALA A 104 -16.30 5.15 2.45
C ALA A 104 -16.73 6.59 2.06
N ASN A 105 -16.34 7.55 2.89
CA ASN A 105 -16.48 8.96 2.53
C ASN A 105 -15.44 9.33 1.48
N ASN A 106 -15.85 10.13 0.51
CA ASN A 106 -14.89 10.74 -0.41
C ASN A 106 -14.06 11.79 0.33
N LEU A 107 -12.77 11.52 0.52
CA LEU A 107 -11.87 12.46 1.19
C LEU A 107 -11.76 13.78 0.41
N PRO A 108 -11.63 14.93 1.10
CA PRO A 108 -11.41 16.21 0.45
C PRO A 108 -10.17 16.18 -0.45
N MET A 109 -10.25 16.86 -1.60
CA MET A 109 -9.15 16.91 -2.58
C MET A 109 -7.78 17.32 -1.97
N PRO A 110 -7.70 18.31 -1.06
CA PRO A 110 -6.43 18.64 -0.41
C PRO A 110 -5.80 17.47 0.36
N VAL A 111 -6.62 16.61 0.99
CA VAL A 111 -6.15 15.43 1.73
C VAL A 111 -5.59 14.40 0.75
N LYS A 112 -6.30 14.13 -0.34
CA LYS A 112 -5.84 13.19 -1.39
C LYS A 112 -4.52 13.63 -2.01
N LEU A 113 -4.37 14.93 -2.28
CA LEU A 113 -3.11 15.49 -2.78
C LEU A 113 -1.98 15.32 -1.77
N ALA A 114 -2.23 15.59 -0.48
CA ALA A 114 -1.25 15.41 0.57
C ALA A 114 -0.80 13.94 0.68
N MET A 115 -1.75 13.00 0.66
CA MET A 115 -1.45 11.57 0.65
C MET A 115 -0.63 11.18 -0.59
N THR A 116 -1.02 11.65 -1.78
CA THR A 116 -0.27 11.39 -3.02
C THR A 116 1.17 11.92 -2.96
N ALA A 117 1.36 13.12 -2.42
CA ALA A 117 2.69 13.70 -2.24
C ALA A 117 3.53 12.87 -1.26
N MET A 118 2.93 12.43 -0.16
CA MET A 118 3.57 11.60 0.85
C MET A 118 3.96 10.22 0.30
N SER A 119 3.05 9.56 -0.43
CA SER A 119 3.29 8.29 -1.12
C SER A 119 4.49 8.40 -2.07
N LYS A 120 4.60 9.51 -2.83
CA LYS A 120 5.74 9.75 -3.71
C LYS A 120 7.06 9.91 -2.95
N VAL A 121 7.05 10.62 -1.82
CA VAL A 121 8.25 10.77 -0.97
C VAL A 121 8.69 9.42 -0.42
N MET A 122 7.76 8.67 0.16
CA MET A 122 8.03 7.35 0.74
C MET A 122 8.63 6.39 -0.29
N THR A 123 7.99 6.25 -1.45
CA THR A 123 8.41 5.32 -2.51
C THR A 123 9.76 5.71 -3.12
N THR A 124 10.06 7.00 -3.22
CA THR A 124 11.36 7.48 -3.72
C THR A 124 12.49 7.25 -2.72
N LEU A 125 12.23 7.41 -1.42
CA LEU A 125 13.25 7.22 -0.37
C LEU A 125 13.50 5.75 -0.08
N ALA A 126 12.46 4.91 -0.09
CA ALA A 126 12.57 3.47 0.13
C ALA A 126 13.46 2.76 -0.91
N GLN A 127 13.49 3.26 -2.15
CA GLN A 127 14.38 2.72 -3.20
C GLN A 127 15.86 3.07 -2.99
N LYS A 128 16.19 4.02 -2.12
CA LYS A 128 17.55 4.56 -1.98
C LYS A 128 18.28 4.09 -0.72
N ILE A 129 17.56 3.63 0.32
CA ILE A 129 18.09 3.44 1.69
C ILE A 129 17.51 2.15 2.30
#